data_AF-A0AA87BA35-F1
#
_entry.id   AF-A0AA87BA35-F1
#
_cell.length_a   1.000
_cell.length_b   1.000
_cell.length_c   1.000
_cell.angle_alpha   90.00
_cell.angle_beta   90.00
_cell.angle_gamma   90.00
#
_symmetry.space_group_name_H-M   'P 1'
#
loop_
_entity.id
_entity.type
_entity.pdbx_description
1 polymer ?
#
loop_
_entity_poly.entity_id
_entity_poly.type
_entity_poly.pdbx_seq_one_letter_code
_entity_poly.pdbx_strand_id
1 'polypeptide(L)'
;MKRVLPVSGTECRGFNLVQSMMLRRSSVTSFCSKFLNSSYSHNLNHVRSSSSSNPHLIASSATALDVSSKATADFVSLTRHYGRCYWELSKARLSMLVVATSGTGFVLGSGSAVDLSALSWTCLGTMMVAASANSLNQVFEINNDSKMKRTSQRPLPSGRITKSHAVCWASSVGLAGTALLATQTNMLAAGLAASNLLLYAFVYTPLKQIHHVNTWVGAVVGAIPPLLGWAAACNDISLNGMILPAALYFWQIPHFMALAYMCRSDYAAGGFKMYSLADASGQRTASVALRNSIYLIPLGFLAYDWGLTSGWFCLESTVLTLAISAAAFSFYRDRTRERARRMFHASLLYLPVFMSGFLIHRHSNSKQFSEDNAKDFVKSASPGKALELDDNNDDQNIKAKRPYRTQARPPVAYASVAPFPFLPAPSYNFP
;
A
#
# COMPACT_ATOMS: atom_id res chain seq x y z
N MET A 1 -0.25 35.52 -60.59
CA MET A 1 1.00 36.23 -60.98
C MET A 1 1.45 37.01 -59.74
N LYS A 2 2.50 36.67 -58.99
CA LYS A 2 3.88 36.33 -59.36
C LYS A 2 4.39 35.11 -58.55
N ARG A 3 5.17 34.30 -59.26
CA ARG A 3 6.05 33.18 -58.84
C ARG A 3 7.45 33.83 -58.64
N VAL A 4 8.35 33.49 -57.72
CA VAL A 4 9.27 32.33 -57.71
C VAL A 4 10.16 32.43 -56.43
N LEU A 5 10.48 31.25 -55.87
CA LEU A 5 11.37 30.81 -54.76
C LEU A 5 12.90 31.04 -55.04
N PRO A 6 13.89 30.44 -54.32
CA PRO A 6 13.94 29.69 -53.03
C PRO A 6 15.06 30.20 -52.07
N VAL A 7 15.24 29.58 -50.89
CA VAL A 7 16.55 29.08 -50.35
C VAL A 7 16.35 28.41 -48.97
N SER A 8 16.59 27.10 -48.94
CA SER A 8 17.32 26.23 -47.98
C SER A 8 17.08 26.25 -46.45
N GLY A 9 16.78 25.04 -45.93
CA GLY A 9 17.19 24.50 -44.61
C GLY A 9 16.38 25.00 -43.41
N THR A 10 15.77 24.20 -42.53
CA THR A 10 16.07 22.84 -42.07
C THR A 10 14.82 22.38 -41.31
N GLU A 11 14.23 21.24 -41.68
CA GLU A 11 13.26 20.54 -40.84
C GLU A 11 13.98 19.78 -39.73
N CYS A 12 13.59 19.99 -38.48
CA CYS A 12 13.84 19.10 -37.34
C CYS A 12 12.64 19.22 -36.37
N ARG A 13 11.69 18.29 -36.41
CA ARG A 13 11.60 17.08 -35.57
C ARG A 13 11.66 17.36 -34.07
N GLY A 14 10.55 17.09 -33.37
CA GLY A 14 10.51 17.09 -31.90
C GLY A 14 9.20 16.68 -31.22
N PHE A 15 8.10 16.44 -31.94
CA PHE A 15 6.91 15.79 -31.38
C PHE A 15 7.01 14.28 -31.58
N ASN A 16 7.72 13.59 -30.68
CA ASN A 16 7.66 12.13 -30.48
C ASN A 16 8.49 11.73 -29.25
N LEU A 17 8.05 12.09 -28.04
CA LEU A 17 8.65 11.59 -26.79
C LEU A 17 7.63 11.05 -25.77
N VAL A 18 6.41 10.74 -26.20
CA VAL A 18 5.39 10.06 -25.36
C VAL A 18 4.95 8.73 -25.98
N GLN A 19 5.26 8.49 -27.26
CA GLN A 19 5.00 7.21 -27.95
C GLN A 19 6.21 6.24 -27.94
N SER A 20 7.36 6.66 -27.38
CA SER A 20 8.58 5.82 -27.30
C SER A 20 8.72 5.02 -26.00
N MET A 21 7.79 5.12 -25.04
CA MET A 21 7.82 4.35 -23.78
C MET A 21 6.84 3.17 -23.71
N MET A 22 5.99 2.97 -24.72
CA MET A 22 5.11 1.79 -24.84
C MET A 22 5.64 0.66 -25.74
N LEU A 23 6.88 0.75 -26.23
CA LEU A 23 7.53 -0.31 -27.03
C LEU A 23 8.80 -0.90 -26.40
N ARG A 24 8.93 -0.87 -25.07
CA ARG A 24 10.06 -1.50 -24.35
C ARG A 24 9.73 -2.86 -23.72
N ARG A 25 8.84 -3.63 -24.37
CA ARG A 25 8.58 -5.05 -24.04
C ARG A 25 9.37 -6.06 -24.89
N SER A 26 10.36 -5.62 -25.66
CA SER A 26 11.22 -6.49 -26.50
C SER A 26 12.72 -6.41 -26.21
N SER A 27 13.18 -5.61 -25.24
CA SER A 27 14.62 -5.30 -25.11
C SER A 27 15.43 -6.30 -24.28
N VAL A 28 14.82 -7.18 -23.49
CA VAL A 28 15.58 -8.21 -22.74
C VAL A 28 15.83 -9.44 -23.60
N THR A 29 14.86 -9.83 -24.43
CA THR A 29 15.01 -10.88 -25.45
C THR A 29 15.87 -10.43 -26.63
N SER A 30 15.81 -9.16 -27.05
CA SER A 30 16.66 -8.64 -28.13
C SER A 30 18.13 -8.48 -27.72
N PHE A 31 18.43 -8.17 -26.46
CA PHE A 31 19.82 -8.09 -25.98
C PHE A 31 20.45 -9.49 -25.89
N CYS A 32 19.71 -10.48 -25.38
CA CYS A 32 20.15 -11.87 -25.40
C CYS A 32 20.36 -12.39 -26.83
N SER A 33 19.44 -12.09 -27.76
CA SER A 33 19.56 -12.46 -29.18
C SER A 33 20.75 -11.79 -29.87
N LYS A 34 21.07 -10.53 -29.58
CA LYS A 34 22.22 -9.83 -30.16
C LYS A 34 23.56 -10.30 -29.57
N PHE A 35 23.61 -10.63 -28.28
CA PHE A 35 24.79 -11.27 -27.68
C PHE A 35 25.02 -12.69 -28.23
N LEU A 36 23.94 -13.47 -28.41
CA LEU A 36 24.00 -14.80 -29.01
C LEU A 36 24.46 -14.76 -30.48
N ASN A 37 23.99 -13.81 -31.28
CA ASN A 37 24.42 -13.68 -32.69
C ASN A 37 25.85 -13.14 -32.83
N SER A 38 26.32 -12.29 -31.91
CA SER A 38 27.70 -11.80 -31.93
C SER A 38 28.73 -12.89 -31.60
N SER A 39 28.39 -13.82 -30.70
CA SER A 39 29.24 -14.98 -30.40
C SER A 39 29.18 -16.06 -31.48
N TYR A 40 28.10 -16.13 -32.27
CA TYR A 40 27.96 -17.09 -33.39
C TYR A 40 28.77 -16.65 -34.62
N SER A 41 28.84 -15.36 -34.91
CA SER A 41 29.55 -14.86 -36.11
C SER A 41 31.07 -14.81 -35.95
N HIS A 42 31.60 -14.76 -34.72
CA HIS A 42 33.04 -14.68 -34.48
C HIS A 42 33.76 -16.03 -34.53
N ASN A 43 33.04 -17.15 -34.46
CA ASN A 43 33.62 -18.50 -34.51
C ASN A 43 33.59 -19.13 -35.92
N LEU A 44 32.78 -18.60 -36.85
CA LEU A 44 32.61 -19.15 -38.19
C LEU A 44 33.72 -18.77 -39.19
N ASN A 45 34.53 -17.74 -38.88
CA ASN A 45 35.62 -17.32 -39.76
C ASN A 45 36.96 -18.01 -39.47
N HIS A 46 37.08 -18.78 -38.39
CA HIS A 46 38.34 -19.45 -38.03
C HIS A 46 38.42 -20.94 -38.40
N VAL A 47 37.39 -21.48 -39.06
CA VAL A 47 37.30 -22.92 -39.39
C VAL A 47 37.45 -23.20 -40.90
N ARG A 48 37.64 -22.18 -41.75
CA ARG A 48 37.71 -22.37 -43.21
C ARG A 48 39.12 -22.57 -43.79
N SER A 49 40.10 -22.96 -42.99
CA SER A 49 41.44 -23.31 -43.51
C SER A 49 42.14 -24.41 -42.70
N SER A 50 41.54 -25.59 -42.64
CA SER A 50 42.30 -26.83 -42.40
C SER A 50 41.44 -28.04 -42.73
N SER A 51 41.63 -28.55 -43.94
CA SER A 51 41.17 -29.87 -44.35
C SER A 51 41.97 -30.94 -43.61
N SER A 52 41.42 -31.47 -42.52
CA SER A 52 41.71 -32.84 -42.08
C SER A 52 40.44 -33.46 -41.48
N SER A 53 39.96 -34.49 -42.15
CA SER A 53 38.77 -35.26 -41.82
C SER A 53 39.04 -36.14 -40.60
N ASN A 54 38.73 -35.62 -39.41
CA ASN A 54 38.71 -36.39 -38.16
C ASN A 54 37.26 -36.52 -37.65
N PRO A 55 36.59 -37.69 -37.79
CA PRO A 55 35.20 -37.88 -37.37
C PRO A 55 34.97 -37.72 -35.85
N HIS A 56 36.02 -37.82 -35.03
CA HIS A 56 35.96 -37.57 -33.58
C HIS A 56 35.74 -36.09 -33.19
N LEU A 57 36.16 -35.13 -34.02
CA LEU A 57 36.03 -33.69 -33.72
C LEU A 57 34.61 -33.16 -33.99
N ILE A 58 33.92 -33.73 -34.98
CA ILE A 58 32.53 -33.37 -35.33
C ILE A 58 31.56 -33.93 -34.28
N ALA A 59 31.76 -35.17 -33.82
CA ALA A 59 30.98 -35.76 -32.73
C ALA A 59 31.16 -35.01 -31.39
N SER A 60 32.36 -34.50 -31.13
CA SER A 60 32.65 -33.70 -29.92
C SER A 60 32.03 -32.29 -29.98
N SER A 61 31.93 -31.69 -31.16
CA SER A 61 31.27 -30.38 -31.33
C SER A 61 29.74 -30.49 -31.28
N ALA A 62 29.15 -31.56 -31.84
CA ALA A 62 27.72 -31.82 -31.76
C ALA A 62 27.26 -32.13 -30.33
N THR A 63 28.04 -32.93 -29.59
CA THR A 63 27.78 -33.21 -28.16
C THR A 63 27.98 -31.97 -27.28
N ALA A 64 28.97 -31.11 -27.57
CA ALA A 64 29.14 -29.85 -26.83
C ALA A 64 27.99 -28.86 -27.06
N LEU A 65 27.47 -28.78 -28.29
CA LEU A 65 26.29 -27.96 -28.62
C LEU A 65 25.01 -28.49 -27.95
N ASP A 66 24.82 -29.82 -27.91
CA ASP A 66 23.70 -30.45 -27.20
C ASP A 66 23.78 -30.27 -25.68
N VAL A 67 24.98 -30.35 -25.09
CA VAL A 67 25.19 -30.11 -23.66
C VAL A 67 24.93 -28.65 -23.30
N SER A 68 25.37 -27.70 -24.14
CA SER A 68 25.08 -26.26 -23.95
C SER A 68 23.60 -25.93 -24.12
N SER A 69 22.94 -26.53 -25.11
CA SER A 69 21.49 -26.43 -25.35
C SER A 69 20.66 -26.98 -24.18
N LYS A 70 21.08 -28.14 -23.63
CA LYS A 70 20.42 -28.75 -22.48
C LYS A 70 20.64 -27.94 -21.20
N ALA A 71 21.86 -27.48 -20.94
CA ALA A 71 22.17 -26.64 -19.77
C ALA A 71 21.40 -25.30 -19.78
N THR A 72 21.25 -24.68 -20.96
CA THR A 72 20.44 -23.47 -21.11
C THR A 72 18.96 -23.75 -20.94
N ALA A 73 18.43 -24.86 -21.47
CA ALA A 73 17.05 -25.28 -21.25
C ALA A 73 16.76 -25.57 -19.76
N ASP A 74 17.68 -26.25 -19.07
CA ASP A 74 17.59 -26.57 -17.64
C ASP A 74 17.62 -25.29 -16.79
N PHE A 75 18.52 -24.34 -17.09
CA PHE A 75 18.58 -23.05 -16.41
C PHE A 75 17.29 -22.22 -16.60
N VAL A 76 16.74 -22.19 -17.82
CA VAL A 76 15.48 -21.50 -18.12
C VAL A 76 14.32 -22.17 -17.36
N SER A 77 14.31 -23.51 -17.27
CA SER A 77 13.30 -24.26 -16.54
C SER A 77 13.36 -23.95 -15.03
N LEU A 78 14.57 -23.89 -14.45
CA LEU A 78 14.81 -23.58 -13.05
C LEU A 78 14.40 -22.14 -12.70
N THR A 79 14.79 -21.19 -13.55
CA THR A 79 14.42 -19.78 -13.40
C THR A 79 12.91 -19.60 -13.48
N ARG A 80 12.26 -20.28 -14.41
CA ARG A 80 10.79 -20.26 -14.55
C ARG A 80 10.10 -20.88 -13.33
N HIS A 81 10.64 -21.98 -12.80
CA HIS A 81 10.13 -22.64 -11.60
C HIS A 81 10.18 -21.71 -10.40
N TYR A 82 11.37 -21.18 -10.05
CA TYR A 82 11.50 -20.29 -8.91
C TYR A 82 10.79 -18.95 -9.11
N GLY A 83 10.77 -18.40 -10.33
CA GLY A 83 10.01 -17.19 -10.63
C GLY A 83 8.52 -17.35 -10.34
N ARG A 84 7.93 -18.51 -10.68
CA ARG A 84 6.53 -18.83 -10.32
C ARG A 84 6.37 -19.00 -8.81
N CYS A 85 7.28 -19.71 -8.15
CA CYS A 85 7.26 -19.86 -6.70
C CYS A 85 7.31 -18.49 -5.98
N TYR A 86 8.19 -17.58 -6.38
CA TYR A 86 8.29 -16.24 -5.80
C TYR A 86 7.06 -15.39 -6.10
N TRP A 87 6.50 -15.47 -7.30
CA TRP A 87 5.26 -14.78 -7.65
C TRP A 87 4.09 -15.19 -6.74
N GLU A 88 3.96 -16.50 -6.49
CA GLU A 88 2.96 -17.07 -5.61
C GLU A 88 3.22 -16.79 -4.13
N LEU A 89 4.48 -16.90 -3.67
CA LEU A 89 4.90 -16.58 -2.30
C LEU A 89 4.58 -15.11 -1.97
N SER A 90 4.92 -14.22 -2.89
CA SER A 90 4.71 -12.78 -2.75
C SER A 90 3.24 -12.37 -2.84
N LYS A 91 2.33 -13.29 -3.22
CA LYS A 91 0.93 -13.01 -3.56
C LYS A 91 0.82 -11.78 -4.47
N ALA A 92 1.59 -11.75 -5.56
CA ALA A 92 1.86 -10.54 -6.34
C ALA A 92 0.61 -9.73 -6.71
N ARG A 93 -0.49 -10.38 -7.07
CA ARG A 93 -1.77 -9.70 -7.39
C ARG A 93 -2.35 -8.92 -6.20
N LEU A 94 -2.28 -9.48 -5.00
CA LEU A 94 -2.71 -8.81 -3.78
C LEU A 94 -1.74 -7.69 -3.40
N SER A 95 -0.43 -7.95 -3.53
CA SER A 95 0.61 -6.97 -3.26
C SER A 95 0.54 -5.75 -4.22
N MET A 96 0.08 -5.93 -5.46
CA MET A 96 -0.20 -4.80 -6.36
C MET A 96 -1.26 -3.84 -5.81
N LEU A 97 -2.31 -4.36 -5.16
CA LEU A 97 -3.32 -3.50 -4.54
C LEU A 97 -2.72 -2.73 -3.35
N VAL A 98 -1.88 -3.39 -2.54
CA VAL A 98 -1.14 -2.74 -1.45
C VAL A 98 -0.26 -1.61 -1.98
N VAL A 99 0.48 -1.86 -3.06
CA VAL A 99 1.31 -0.86 -3.73
C VAL A 99 0.46 0.28 -4.31
N ALA A 100 -0.71 -0.01 -4.90
CA ALA A 100 -1.62 1.02 -5.38
C ALA A 100 -2.15 1.90 -4.24
N THR A 101 -2.48 1.34 -3.09
CA THR A 101 -2.91 2.12 -1.90
C THR A 101 -1.78 2.98 -1.35
N SER A 102 -0.56 2.45 -1.28
CA SER A 102 0.64 3.21 -0.90
C SER A 102 0.93 4.33 -1.89
N GLY A 103 0.93 4.05 -3.19
CA GLY A 103 1.11 5.07 -4.23
C GLY A 103 0.03 6.15 -4.21
N THR A 104 -1.23 5.79 -3.92
CA THR A 104 -2.31 6.76 -3.73
C THR A 104 -2.04 7.64 -2.51
N GLY A 105 -1.63 7.06 -1.38
CA GLY A 105 -1.21 7.82 -0.20
C GLY A 105 -0.05 8.77 -0.51
N PHE A 106 0.94 8.34 -1.29
CA PHE A 106 2.06 9.17 -1.74
C PHE A 106 1.59 10.36 -2.57
N VAL A 107 0.72 10.14 -3.55
CA VAL A 107 0.16 11.22 -4.37
C VAL A 107 -0.67 12.19 -3.53
N LEU A 108 -1.41 11.69 -2.54
CA LEU A 108 -2.17 12.53 -1.61
C LEU A 108 -1.26 13.39 -0.73
N GLY A 109 -0.16 12.83 -0.22
CA GLY A 109 0.82 13.55 0.59
C GLY A 109 1.78 14.43 -0.22
N SER A 110 1.83 14.26 -1.54
CA SER A 110 2.63 15.09 -2.43
C SER A 110 2.04 16.50 -2.51
N GLY A 111 2.88 17.53 -2.68
CA GLY A 111 2.41 18.89 -2.92
C GLY A 111 1.84 19.09 -4.34
N SER A 112 2.15 20.23 -4.93
CA SER A 112 1.70 20.56 -6.30
C SER A 112 2.32 19.70 -7.39
N ALA A 113 3.55 19.23 -7.16
CA ALA A 113 4.24 18.31 -8.03
C ALA A 113 4.40 16.96 -7.34
N VAL A 114 4.15 15.89 -8.09
CA VAL A 114 4.45 14.52 -7.64
C VAL A 114 5.84 14.16 -8.14
N ASP A 115 6.75 13.86 -7.23
CA ASP A 115 8.04 13.29 -7.60
C ASP A 115 7.85 11.83 -8.05
N LEU A 116 7.85 11.63 -9.37
CA LEU A 116 7.68 10.30 -9.97
C LEU A 116 8.81 9.34 -9.63
N SER A 117 10.01 9.86 -9.34
CA SER A 117 11.16 9.03 -8.96
C SER A 117 10.96 8.48 -7.55
N ALA A 118 10.66 9.35 -6.59
CA ALA A 118 10.33 8.97 -5.21
C ALA A 118 9.11 8.05 -5.17
N LEU A 119 8.04 8.35 -5.92
CA LEU A 119 6.86 7.48 -6.03
C LEU A 119 7.23 6.07 -6.54
N SER A 120 8.14 5.97 -7.52
CA SER A 120 8.58 4.68 -8.06
C SER A 120 9.36 3.88 -7.01
N TRP A 121 10.24 4.55 -6.25
CA TRP A 121 10.97 3.92 -5.15
C TRP A 121 10.04 3.51 -4.00
N THR A 122 9.07 4.33 -3.63
CA THR A 122 8.02 3.99 -2.66
C THR A 122 7.24 2.76 -3.09
N CYS A 123 6.82 2.71 -4.36
CA CYS A 123 6.10 1.56 -4.90
C CYS A 123 6.94 0.28 -4.89
N LEU A 124 8.20 0.36 -5.31
CA LEU A 124 9.11 -0.77 -5.36
C LEU A 124 9.44 -1.29 -3.95
N GLY A 125 9.81 -0.39 -3.03
CA GLY A 125 10.09 -0.74 -1.63
C GLY A 125 8.87 -1.34 -0.94
N THR A 126 7.69 -0.75 -1.13
CA THR A 126 6.42 -1.29 -0.62
C THR A 126 6.15 -2.69 -1.18
N MET A 127 6.37 -2.91 -2.48
CA MET A 127 6.19 -4.23 -3.12
C MET A 127 7.10 -5.28 -2.49
N MET A 128 8.37 -4.94 -2.27
CA MET A 128 9.36 -5.85 -1.69
C MET A 128 8.99 -6.21 -0.24
N VAL A 129 8.64 -5.22 0.58
CA VAL A 129 8.23 -5.47 1.97
C VAL A 129 6.91 -6.26 2.03
N ALA A 130 5.95 -5.97 1.15
CA ALA A 130 4.71 -6.75 1.04
C ALA A 130 4.96 -8.20 0.57
N ALA A 131 5.90 -8.41 -0.36
CA ALA A 131 6.32 -9.72 -0.81
C ALA A 131 6.95 -10.53 0.33
N SER A 132 7.80 -9.90 1.15
CA SER A 132 8.38 -10.49 2.35
C SER A 132 7.29 -10.89 3.35
N ALA A 133 6.39 -9.98 3.69
CA ALA A 133 5.30 -10.21 4.64
C ALA A 133 4.39 -11.38 4.20
N ASN A 134 4.03 -11.43 2.92
CA ASN A 134 3.22 -12.51 2.37
C ASN A 134 3.95 -13.86 2.33
N SER A 135 5.25 -13.84 2.07
CA SER A 135 6.10 -15.04 2.09
C SER A 135 6.21 -15.60 3.51
N LEU A 136 6.49 -14.76 4.51
CA LEU A 136 6.54 -15.16 5.91
C LEU A 136 5.17 -15.67 6.41
N ASN A 137 4.07 -15.03 6.00
CA ASN A 137 2.74 -15.53 6.32
C ASN A 137 2.53 -16.96 5.81
N GLN A 138 2.96 -17.28 4.58
CA GLN A 138 2.87 -18.66 4.06
C GLN A 138 3.81 -19.62 4.80
N VAL A 139 4.97 -19.15 5.28
CA VAL A 139 5.89 -19.94 6.11
C VAL A 139 5.27 -20.30 7.47
N PHE A 140 4.53 -19.39 8.09
CA PHE A 140 3.84 -19.67 9.36
C PHE A 140 2.59 -20.53 9.19
N GLU A 141 1.90 -20.41 8.05
CA GLU A 141 0.62 -21.09 7.81
C GLU A 141 0.76 -22.44 7.07
N ILE A 142 1.95 -23.03 6.90
CA ILE A 142 2.16 -24.26 6.10
C ILE A 142 1.18 -25.38 6.46
N ASN A 143 1.06 -25.69 7.76
CA ASN A 143 0.19 -26.77 8.26
C ASN A 143 -1.30 -26.44 8.18
N ASN A 144 -1.65 -25.14 8.21
CA ASN A 144 -3.03 -24.69 8.12
C ASN A 144 -3.47 -24.68 6.65
N ASP A 145 -2.61 -24.17 5.77
CA ASP A 145 -2.84 -24.09 4.33
C ASP A 145 -2.97 -25.47 3.70
N SER A 146 -2.27 -26.51 4.20
CA SER A 146 -2.38 -27.89 3.70
C SER A 146 -3.75 -28.52 3.92
N LYS A 147 -4.49 -28.06 4.96
CA LYS A 147 -5.83 -28.58 5.31
C LYS A 147 -6.96 -27.92 4.53
N MET A 148 -6.68 -26.83 3.82
CA MET A 148 -7.68 -26.05 3.10
C MET A 148 -7.59 -26.28 1.59
N LYS A 149 -8.73 -26.65 0.97
CA LYS A 149 -8.81 -26.96 -0.47
C LYS A 149 -8.22 -25.88 -1.38
N ARG A 150 -8.42 -24.61 -1.02
CA ARG A 150 -7.95 -23.45 -1.80
C ARG A 150 -6.44 -23.22 -1.73
N THR A 151 -5.76 -23.71 -0.71
CA THR A 151 -4.38 -23.31 -0.38
C THR A 151 -3.41 -24.48 -0.28
N SER A 152 -3.91 -25.72 -0.32
CA SER A 152 -3.09 -26.92 -0.28
C SER A 152 -2.11 -27.05 -1.45
N GLN A 153 -2.38 -26.36 -2.56
CA GLN A 153 -1.52 -26.33 -3.75
C GLN A 153 -0.49 -25.19 -3.74
N ARG A 154 -0.41 -24.39 -2.67
CA ARG A 154 0.60 -23.31 -2.56
C ARG A 154 2.03 -23.87 -2.51
N PRO A 155 3.06 -23.06 -2.85
CA PRO A 155 4.43 -23.56 -3.03
C PRO A 155 5.00 -24.32 -1.83
N LEU A 156 4.71 -23.87 -0.61
CA LEU A 156 5.22 -24.47 0.62
C LEU A 156 4.46 -25.75 1.03
N PRO A 157 3.11 -25.75 1.16
CA PRO A 157 2.35 -26.97 1.42
C PRO A 157 2.56 -28.07 0.36
N SER A 158 2.74 -27.69 -0.91
CA SER A 158 2.95 -28.64 -2.00
C SER A 158 4.40 -29.09 -2.16
N GLY A 159 5.33 -28.63 -1.31
CA GLY A 159 6.75 -29.00 -1.37
C GLY A 159 7.53 -28.48 -2.60
N ARG A 160 7.00 -27.51 -3.35
CA ARG A 160 7.68 -26.94 -4.55
C ARG A 160 8.88 -26.05 -4.19
N ILE A 161 8.96 -25.60 -2.95
CA ILE A 161 10.06 -24.80 -2.39
C ILE A 161 10.25 -25.17 -0.92
N THR A 162 11.50 -25.22 -0.45
CA THR A 162 11.80 -25.56 0.95
C THR A 162 11.48 -24.39 1.89
N LYS A 163 11.18 -24.69 3.16
CA LYS A 163 10.92 -23.68 4.19
C LYS A 163 12.12 -22.74 4.39
N SER A 164 13.33 -23.29 4.45
CA SER A 164 14.56 -22.49 4.63
C SER A 164 14.79 -21.52 3.47
N HIS A 165 14.56 -21.96 2.24
CA HIS A 165 14.65 -21.11 1.05
C HIS A 165 13.63 -19.98 1.09
N ALA A 166 12.37 -20.28 1.42
CA ALA A 166 11.32 -19.27 1.51
C ALA A 166 11.60 -18.23 2.61
N VAL A 167 12.15 -18.65 3.76
CA VAL A 167 12.57 -17.73 4.83
C VAL A 167 13.73 -16.85 4.37
N CYS A 168 14.76 -17.43 3.75
CA CYS A 168 15.90 -16.67 3.22
C CYS A 168 15.44 -15.61 2.21
N TRP A 169 14.62 -16.01 1.23
CA TRP A 169 14.00 -15.11 0.26
C TRP A 169 13.22 -13.98 0.96
N ALA A 170 12.33 -14.32 1.90
CA ALA A 170 11.51 -13.33 2.57
C ALA A 170 12.35 -12.33 3.37
N SER A 171 13.33 -12.80 4.12
CA SER A 171 14.24 -11.94 4.91
C SER A 171 15.08 -11.03 4.01
N SER A 172 15.66 -11.56 2.93
CA SER A 172 16.47 -10.77 1.99
C SER A 172 15.65 -9.69 1.30
N VAL A 173 14.46 -10.02 0.79
CA VAL A 173 13.60 -9.04 0.09
C VAL A 173 13.01 -8.02 1.05
N GLY A 174 12.67 -8.43 2.28
CA GLY A 174 12.18 -7.52 3.32
C GLY A 174 13.23 -6.50 3.73
N LEU A 175 14.47 -6.96 4.00
CA LEU A 175 15.59 -6.10 4.34
C LEU A 175 15.94 -5.16 3.19
N ALA A 176 16.04 -5.68 1.96
CA ALA A 176 16.34 -4.87 0.78
C ALA A 176 15.24 -3.84 0.50
N GLY A 177 13.95 -4.21 0.63
CA GLY A 177 12.83 -3.28 0.44
C GLY A 177 12.79 -2.17 1.50
N THR A 178 13.09 -2.50 2.75
CA THR A 178 13.14 -1.54 3.86
C THR A 178 14.33 -0.58 3.70
N ALA A 179 15.51 -1.12 3.37
CA ALA A 179 16.70 -0.31 3.10
C ALA A 179 16.52 0.60 1.88
N LEU A 180 15.83 0.12 0.84
CA LEU A 180 15.47 0.93 -0.32
C LEU A 180 14.60 2.12 0.07
N LEU A 181 13.57 1.90 0.91
CA LEU A 181 12.75 3.01 1.42
C LEU A 181 13.58 3.97 2.27
N ALA A 182 14.45 3.47 3.15
CA ALA A 182 15.26 4.31 4.03
C ALA A 182 16.22 5.22 3.24
N THR A 183 16.74 4.74 2.12
CA THR A 183 17.75 5.45 1.31
C THR A 183 17.16 6.31 0.21
N GLN A 184 16.07 5.86 -0.43
CA GLN A 184 15.47 6.53 -1.59
C GLN A 184 14.23 7.37 -1.26
N THR A 185 13.65 7.18 -0.08
CA THR A 185 12.49 7.95 0.39
C THR A 185 12.85 8.65 1.70
N ASN A 186 12.49 8.09 2.85
CA ASN A 186 12.90 8.59 4.16
C ASN A 186 12.81 7.48 5.24
N MET A 187 13.36 7.79 6.42
CA MET A 187 13.41 6.85 7.54
C MET A 187 12.04 6.58 8.16
N LEU A 188 11.11 7.54 8.09
CA LEU A 188 9.75 7.37 8.61
C LEU A 188 8.97 6.31 7.82
N ALA A 189 9.00 6.38 6.49
CA ALA A 189 8.40 5.39 5.61
C ALA A 189 9.04 4.01 5.78
N ALA A 190 10.37 3.94 5.91
CA ALA A 190 11.08 2.70 6.18
C ALA A 190 10.70 2.08 7.53
N GLY A 191 10.58 2.90 8.58
CA GLY A 191 10.10 2.49 9.89
C GLY A 191 8.69 1.93 9.84
N LEU A 192 7.75 2.63 9.17
CA LEU A 192 6.40 2.13 8.96
C LEU A 192 6.38 0.81 8.19
N ALA A 193 7.23 0.65 7.17
CA ALA A 193 7.34 -0.59 6.40
C ALA A 193 7.83 -1.76 7.26
N ALA A 194 8.91 -1.55 8.01
CA ALA A 194 9.50 -2.55 8.90
C ALA A 194 8.53 -2.94 10.03
N SER A 195 7.92 -1.95 10.68
CA SER A 195 6.91 -2.19 11.72
C SER A 195 5.70 -2.95 11.16
N ASN A 196 5.24 -2.62 9.94
CA ASN A 196 4.13 -3.33 9.32
C ASN A 196 4.48 -4.77 8.94
N LEU A 197 5.71 -5.01 8.47
CA LEU A 197 6.22 -6.36 8.21
C LEU A 197 6.19 -7.20 9.49
N LEU A 198 6.69 -6.64 10.60
CA LEU A 198 6.70 -7.32 11.89
C LEU A 198 5.27 -7.57 12.41
N LEU A 199 4.42 -6.55 12.35
CA LEU A 199 3.02 -6.63 12.76
C LEU A 199 2.28 -7.69 11.94
N TYR A 200 2.48 -7.75 10.63
CA TYR A 200 1.82 -8.74 9.78
C TYR A 200 2.29 -10.17 10.07
N ALA A 201 3.61 -10.37 10.05
CA ALA A 201 4.22 -11.69 10.08
C ALA A 201 4.15 -12.31 11.48
N PHE A 202 4.47 -11.56 12.53
CA PHE A 202 4.66 -12.09 13.87
C PHE A 202 3.50 -11.84 14.83
N VAL A 203 2.66 -10.83 14.56
CA VAL A 203 1.49 -10.55 15.42
C VAL A 203 0.22 -11.04 14.75
N TYR A 204 -0.14 -10.49 13.59
CA TYR A 204 -1.39 -10.80 12.90
C TYR A 204 -1.47 -12.26 12.47
N THR A 205 -0.43 -12.82 11.85
CA THR A 205 -0.48 -14.17 11.30
C THR A 205 -0.73 -15.24 12.37
N PRO A 206 0.02 -15.28 13.51
CA PRO A 206 -0.31 -16.20 14.60
C PRO A 206 -1.68 -15.92 15.24
N LEU A 207 -2.06 -14.64 15.35
CA LEU A 207 -3.31 -14.23 15.99
C LEU A 207 -4.54 -14.83 15.31
N LYS A 208 -4.50 -15.11 14.00
CA LYS A 208 -5.59 -15.80 13.27
C LYS A 208 -5.97 -17.15 13.88
N GLN A 209 -5.04 -17.83 14.55
CA GLN A 209 -5.27 -19.13 15.19
C GLN A 209 -5.61 -18.99 16.69
N ILE A 210 -5.30 -17.83 17.27
CA ILE A 210 -5.40 -17.59 18.72
C ILE A 210 -6.72 -16.92 19.09
N HIS A 211 -7.10 -15.83 18.40
CA HIS A 211 -8.23 -14.98 18.79
C HIS A 211 -8.97 -14.36 17.60
N HIS A 212 -10.29 -14.11 17.75
CA HIS A 212 -11.12 -13.50 16.71
C HIS A 212 -10.74 -12.04 16.39
N VAL A 213 -9.98 -11.39 17.28
CA VAL A 213 -9.51 -9.99 17.12
C VAL A 213 -8.53 -9.87 15.94
N ASN A 214 -8.06 -10.99 15.37
CA ASN A 214 -7.22 -11.02 14.18
C ASN A 214 -7.74 -10.12 13.05
N THR A 215 -9.06 -10.02 12.84
CA THR A 215 -9.61 -9.22 11.73
C THR A 215 -9.38 -7.72 11.93
N TRP A 216 -9.43 -7.22 13.17
CA TRP A 216 -9.15 -5.81 13.49
C TRP A 216 -7.66 -5.50 13.44
N VAL A 217 -6.81 -6.40 13.92
CA VAL A 217 -5.35 -6.25 13.82
C VAL A 217 -4.90 -6.33 12.36
N GLY A 218 -5.47 -7.25 11.58
CA GLY A 218 -5.30 -7.30 10.13
C GLY A 218 -5.76 -6.01 9.45
N ALA A 219 -6.79 -5.36 9.99
CA ALA A 219 -7.22 -4.08 9.47
C ALA A 219 -6.23 -2.94 9.71
N VAL A 220 -5.56 -2.92 10.87
CA VAL A 220 -4.44 -2.00 11.11
C VAL A 220 -3.32 -2.24 10.09
N VAL A 221 -2.96 -3.50 9.85
CA VAL A 221 -1.94 -3.84 8.84
C VAL A 221 -2.32 -3.33 7.45
N GLY A 222 -3.58 -3.50 7.04
CA GLY A 222 -4.07 -3.02 5.74
C GLY A 222 -4.12 -1.49 5.62
N ALA A 223 -4.17 -0.77 6.74
CA ALA A 223 -4.23 0.69 6.78
C ALA A 223 -2.84 1.36 6.76
N ILE A 224 -1.77 0.65 7.16
CA ILE A 224 -0.41 1.21 7.18
C ILE A 224 0.14 1.52 5.78
N PRO A 225 -0.05 0.71 4.72
CA PRO A 225 0.49 1.01 3.40
C PRO A 225 0.13 2.39 2.82
N PRO A 226 -1.13 2.86 2.81
CA PRO A 226 -1.42 4.23 2.38
C PRO A 226 -0.79 5.30 3.29
N LEU A 227 -0.67 5.03 4.60
CA LEU A 227 0.01 5.94 5.53
C LEU A 227 1.51 6.03 5.24
N LEU A 228 2.14 4.89 4.97
CA LEU A 228 3.54 4.79 4.53
C LEU A 228 3.74 5.59 3.25
N GLY A 229 2.83 5.47 2.29
CA GLY A 229 2.85 6.27 1.07
C GLY A 229 2.84 7.77 1.35
N TRP A 230 1.89 8.24 2.16
CA TRP A 230 1.81 9.64 2.58
C TRP A 230 3.11 10.11 3.26
N ALA A 231 3.59 9.35 4.24
CA ALA A 231 4.83 9.63 4.95
C ALA A 231 6.06 9.62 4.02
N ALA A 232 6.07 8.77 2.98
CA ALA A 232 7.14 8.76 1.99
C ALA A 232 7.19 10.04 1.15
N ALA A 233 6.04 10.71 0.94
CA ALA A 233 5.97 11.94 0.16
C ALA A 233 6.33 13.20 0.96
N CYS A 234 5.86 13.32 2.19
CA CYS A 234 6.02 14.55 2.99
C CYS A 234 6.84 14.38 4.28
N ASN A 235 7.32 13.17 4.59
CA ASN A 235 8.07 12.82 5.80
C ASN A 235 7.36 13.24 7.10
N ASP A 236 6.03 13.13 7.13
CA ASP A 236 5.19 13.48 8.28
C ASP A 236 3.95 12.57 8.38
N ILE A 237 3.37 12.48 9.58
CA ILE A 237 2.08 11.83 9.84
C ILE A 237 1.10 12.90 10.33
N SER A 238 0.31 13.42 9.40
CA SER A 238 -0.72 14.43 9.68
C SER A 238 -2.12 13.83 9.71
N LEU A 239 -3.08 14.55 10.28
CA LEU A 239 -4.50 14.15 10.27
C LEU A 239 -5.03 13.96 8.84
N ASN A 240 -4.59 14.80 7.90
CA ASN A 240 -4.91 14.68 6.48
C ASN A 240 -4.43 13.33 5.92
N GLY A 241 -3.21 12.92 6.28
CA GLY A 241 -2.65 11.62 5.90
C GLY A 241 -3.35 10.41 6.49
N MET A 242 -4.21 10.59 7.50
CA MET A 242 -4.95 9.50 8.15
C MET A 242 -6.28 9.16 7.48
N ILE A 243 -6.80 10.00 6.56
CA ILE A 243 -8.11 9.76 5.93
C ILE A 243 -8.10 8.48 5.09
N LEU A 244 -7.12 8.31 4.21
CA LEU A 244 -7.03 7.11 3.36
C LEU A 244 -6.74 5.84 4.20
N PRO A 245 -5.80 5.84 5.16
CA PRO A 245 -5.65 4.75 6.13
C PRO A 245 -6.94 4.39 6.87
N ALA A 246 -7.70 5.39 7.35
CA ALA A 246 -8.98 5.17 8.01
C ALA A 246 -10.01 4.55 7.05
N ALA A 247 -10.06 5.02 5.80
CA ALA A 247 -10.92 4.43 4.77
C ALA A 247 -10.57 2.95 4.54
N LEU A 248 -9.29 2.60 4.41
CA LEU A 248 -8.85 1.21 4.26
C LEU A 248 -9.16 0.37 5.51
N TYR A 249 -8.95 0.92 6.70
CA TYR A 249 -9.28 0.26 7.97
C TYR A 249 -10.76 -0.11 8.05
N PHE A 250 -11.65 0.87 7.87
CA PHE A 250 -13.09 0.64 7.98
C PHE A 250 -13.65 -0.17 6.81
N TRP A 251 -13.12 -0.01 5.60
CA TRP A 251 -13.61 -0.71 4.41
C TRP A 251 -13.32 -2.22 4.43
N GLN A 252 -12.16 -2.63 4.93
CA GLN A 252 -11.80 -4.05 4.85
C GLN A 252 -12.57 -4.91 5.85
N ILE A 253 -13.06 -4.34 6.97
CA ILE A 253 -13.89 -5.08 7.94
C ILE A 253 -15.16 -5.65 7.29
N PRO A 254 -16.04 -4.86 6.62
CA PRO A 254 -17.20 -5.40 5.92
C PRO A 254 -16.80 -6.43 4.85
N HIS A 255 -15.75 -6.16 4.08
CA HIS A 255 -15.21 -7.09 3.10
C HIS A 255 -14.85 -8.46 3.70
N PHE A 256 -14.07 -8.46 4.79
CA PHE A 256 -13.64 -9.68 5.47
C PHE A 256 -14.78 -10.38 6.21
N MET A 257 -15.72 -9.65 6.80
CA MET A 257 -16.88 -10.26 7.47
C MET A 257 -17.76 -11.02 6.47
N ALA A 258 -17.99 -10.46 5.28
CA ALA A 258 -18.71 -11.15 4.21
C ALA A 258 -17.95 -12.40 3.72
N LEU A 259 -16.64 -12.31 3.52
CA LEU A 259 -15.81 -13.44 3.11
C LEU A 259 -15.76 -14.55 4.17
N ALA A 260 -15.54 -14.18 5.44
CA ALA A 260 -15.47 -15.09 6.57
C ALA A 260 -16.81 -15.79 6.82
N TYR A 261 -17.94 -15.14 6.51
CA TYR A 261 -19.25 -15.76 6.52
C TYR A 261 -19.38 -16.82 5.41
N MET A 262 -19.00 -16.49 4.17
CA MET A 262 -19.10 -17.40 3.02
C MET A 262 -18.14 -18.59 3.03
N CYS A 263 -16.96 -18.43 3.65
CA CYS A 263 -15.87 -19.41 3.69
C CYS A 263 -15.66 -20.03 5.07
N ARG A 264 -16.68 -20.00 5.93
CA ARG A 264 -16.59 -20.44 7.33
C ARG A 264 -16.11 -21.88 7.51
N SER A 265 -16.60 -22.80 6.68
CA SER A 265 -16.21 -24.22 6.71
C SER A 265 -14.71 -24.40 6.42
N ASP A 266 -14.18 -23.65 5.45
CA ASP A 266 -12.78 -23.73 5.06
C ASP A 266 -11.87 -23.15 6.17
N TYR A 267 -12.29 -22.03 6.79
CA TYR A 267 -11.56 -21.47 7.93
C TYR A 267 -11.54 -22.41 9.14
N ALA A 268 -12.66 -23.08 9.42
CA ALA A 268 -12.74 -24.09 10.47
C ALA A 268 -11.79 -25.27 10.18
N ALA A 269 -11.77 -25.78 8.95
CA ALA A 269 -10.86 -26.86 8.54
C ALA A 269 -9.37 -26.47 8.66
N GLY A 270 -9.03 -25.21 8.38
CA GLY A 270 -7.69 -24.65 8.57
C GLY A 270 -7.31 -24.37 10.03
N GLY A 271 -8.22 -24.55 10.99
CA GLY A 271 -7.99 -24.25 12.42
C GLY A 271 -7.98 -22.75 12.75
N PHE A 272 -8.56 -21.91 11.90
CA PHE A 272 -8.61 -20.47 12.12
C PHE A 272 -9.79 -20.06 13.01
N LYS A 273 -9.53 -19.16 13.96
CA LYS A 273 -10.54 -18.63 14.89
C LYS A 273 -11.10 -17.30 14.36
N MET A 274 -11.83 -17.38 13.25
CA MET A 274 -12.48 -16.20 12.65
C MET A 274 -13.68 -15.74 13.48
N TYR A 275 -13.98 -14.44 13.46
CA TYR A 275 -15.14 -13.88 14.18
C TYR A 275 -16.45 -14.55 13.76
N SER A 276 -16.60 -14.84 12.45
CA SER A 276 -17.76 -15.56 11.93
C SER A 276 -17.91 -16.96 12.52
N LEU A 277 -16.83 -17.64 12.92
CA LEU A 277 -16.90 -19.00 13.47
C LEU A 277 -17.57 -19.05 14.85
N ALA A 278 -17.40 -18.01 15.65
CA ALA A 278 -18.05 -17.87 16.96
C ALA A 278 -19.52 -17.40 16.87
N ASP A 279 -20.02 -17.09 15.67
CA ASP A 279 -21.36 -16.53 15.45
C ASP A 279 -22.18 -17.43 14.52
N ALA A 280 -22.79 -18.49 15.04
CA ALA A 280 -23.59 -19.45 14.26
C ALA A 280 -24.68 -18.76 13.42
N SER A 281 -25.32 -17.73 13.98
CA SER A 281 -26.41 -16.99 13.35
C SER A 281 -25.98 -16.06 12.20
N GLY A 282 -24.72 -15.64 12.19
CA GLY A 282 -24.20 -14.58 11.32
C GLY A 282 -24.64 -13.16 11.70
N GLN A 283 -25.45 -12.99 12.75
CA GLN A 283 -26.02 -11.70 13.14
C GLN A 283 -24.94 -10.72 13.63
N ARG A 284 -23.99 -11.19 14.45
CA ARG A 284 -22.90 -10.34 14.95
C ARG A 284 -21.96 -9.98 13.81
N THR A 285 -21.64 -10.94 12.94
CA THR A 285 -20.81 -10.76 11.75
C THR A 285 -21.40 -9.70 10.83
N ALA A 286 -22.69 -9.77 10.54
CA ALA A 286 -23.38 -8.80 9.69
C ALA A 286 -23.55 -7.43 10.37
N SER A 287 -23.74 -7.40 11.70
CA SER A 287 -23.78 -6.14 12.47
C SER A 287 -22.45 -5.39 12.42
N VAL A 288 -21.32 -6.10 12.59
CA VAL A 288 -19.97 -5.52 12.49
C VAL A 288 -19.71 -4.99 11.08
N ALA A 289 -20.11 -5.74 10.06
CA ALA A 289 -20.06 -5.32 8.67
C ALA A 289 -20.83 -4.01 8.41
N LEU A 290 -22.09 -3.94 8.83
CA LEU A 290 -22.94 -2.76 8.66
C LEU A 290 -22.36 -1.54 9.37
N ARG A 291 -21.98 -1.70 10.64
CA ARG A 291 -21.42 -0.61 11.46
C ARG A 291 -20.17 0.00 10.83
N ASN A 292 -19.24 -0.81 10.36
CA ASN A 292 -18.03 -0.31 9.71
C ASN A 292 -18.30 0.31 8.33
N SER A 293 -19.35 -0.13 7.63
CA SER A 293 -19.77 0.52 6.38
C SER A 293 -20.32 1.93 6.65
N ILE A 294 -21.07 2.10 7.74
CA ILE A 294 -21.57 3.41 8.18
C ILE A 294 -20.41 4.34 8.60
N TYR A 295 -19.37 3.82 9.24
CA TYR A 295 -18.18 4.61 9.60
C TYR A 295 -17.41 5.20 8.42
N LEU A 296 -17.64 4.71 7.19
CA LEU A 296 -17.05 5.31 6.00
C LEU A 296 -17.71 6.62 5.58
N ILE A 297 -18.99 6.84 5.93
CA ILE A 297 -19.76 8.03 5.54
C ILE A 297 -19.05 9.35 5.90
N PRO A 298 -18.57 9.58 7.14
CA PRO A 298 -17.95 10.86 7.49
C PRO A 298 -16.62 11.13 6.74
N LEU A 299 -15.95 10.11 6.20
CA LEU A 299 -14.61 10.29 5.63
C LEU A 299 -14.59 11.20 4.40
N GLY A 300 -15.65 11.16 3.58
CA GLY A 300 -15.78 12.06 2.43
C GLY A 300 -15.96 13.52 2.84
N PHE A 301 -16.73 13.77 3.90
CA PHE A 301 -16.92 15.10 4.47
C PHE A 301 -15.62 15.62 5.10
N LEU A 302 -14.93 14.79 5.89
CA LEU A 302 -13.65 15.15 6.52
C LEU A 302 -12.57 15.46 5.47
N ALA A 303 -12.54 14.72 4.36
CA ALA A 303 -11.61 14.99 3.26
C ALA A 303 -11.86 16.33 2.57
N TYR A 304 -13.10 16.81 2.55
CA TYR A 304 -13.45 18.12 2.02
C TYR A 304 -13.15 19.23 3.05
N ASP A 305 -13.61 19.07 4.29
CA ASP A 305 -13.46 20.04 5.37
C ASP A 305 -11.98 20.33 5.69
N TRP A 306 -11.13 19.30 5.67
CA TRP A 306 -9.69 19.45 5.88
C TRP A 306 -8.92 19.88 4.62
N GLY A 307 -9.60 20.20 3.53
CA GLY A 307 -9.03 20.79 2.33
C GLY A 307 -8.28 19.84 1.40
N LEU A 308 -8.38 18.51 1.59
CA LEU A 308 -7.71 17.55 0.69
C LEU A 308 -8.42 17.42 -0.65
N THR A 309 -9.73 17.61 -0.69
CA THR A 309 -10.56 17.30 -1.87
C THR A 309 -11.60 18.37 -2.15
N SER A 310 -12.08 18.42 -3.40
CA SER A 310 -13.20 19.30 -3.77
C SER A 310 -14.54 18.83 -3.20
N GLY A 311 -15.51 19.73 -3.07
CA GLY A 311 -16.85 19.41 -2.55
C GLY A 311 -17.61 18.34 -3.36
N TRP A 312 -17.30 18.19 -4.65
CA TRP A 312 -17.87 17.10 -5.47
C TRP A 312 -17.49 15.71 -4.96
N PHE A 313 -16.26 15.55 -4.43
CA PHE A 313 -15.82 14.29 -3.86
C PHE A 313 -16.66 13.88 -2.65
N CYS A 314 -17.10 14.84 -1.83
CA CYS A 314 -17.96 14.58 -0.70
C CYS A 314 -19.30 13.96 -1.15
N LEU A 315 -19.92 14.48 -2.21
CA LEU A 315 -21.15 13.92 -2.78
C LEU A 315 -20.93 12.52 -3.36
N GLU A 316 -19.92 12.34 -4.20
CA GLU A 316 -19.61 11.06 -4.84
C GLU A 316 -19.26 9.97 -3.83
N SER A 317 -18.39 10.29 -2.85
CA SER A 317 -18.02 9.37 -1.77
C SER A 317 -19.21 9.04 -0.87
N THR A 318 -20.13 9.99 -0.63
CA THR A 318 -21.38 9.71 0.12
C THR A 318 -22.26 8.71 -0.63
N VAL A 319 -22.48 8.91 -1.93
CA VAL A 319 -23.26 7.96 -2.75
C VAL A 319 -22.63 6.57 -2.73
N LEU A 320 -21.30 6.51 -2.87
CA LEU A 320 -20.55 5.26 -2.86
C LEU A 320 -20.61 4.55 -1.50
N THR A 321 -20.48 5.28 -0.39
CA THR A 321 -20.56 4.75 0.99
C THR A 321 -21.98 4.32 1.35
N LEU A 322 -23.00 5.02 0.88
CA LEU A 322 -24.40 4.59 1.02
C LEU A 322 -24.68 3.30 0.25
N ALA A 323 -24.12 3.14 -0.96
CA ALA A 323 -24.29 1.93 -1.75
C ALA A 323 -23.70 0.68 -1.06
N ILE A 324 -22.48 0.76 -0.51
CA ILE A 324 -21.90 -0.35 0.26
C ILE A 324 -22.65 -0.57 1.58
N SER A 325 -23.11 0.50 2.25
CA SER A 325 -23.93 0.42 3.46
C SER A 325 -25.27 -0.25 3.21
N ALA A 326 -25.92 0.03 2.08
CA ALA A 326 -27.15 -0.64 1.67
C ALA A 326 -26.94 -2.14 1.39
N ALA A 327 -25.80 -2.50 0.78
CA ALA A 327 -25.43 -3.90 0.60
C ALA A 327 -25.16 -4.60 1.95
N ALA A 328 -24.48 -3.93 2.88
CA ALA A 328 -24.25 -4.43 4.23
C ALA A 328 -25.55 -4.55 5.04
N PHE A 329 -26.48 -3.60 4.89
CA PHE A 329 -27.81 -3.66 5.51
C PHE A 329 -28.64 -4.82 4.97
N SER A 330 -28.60 -5.07 3.66
CA SER A 330 -29.24 -6.24 3.06
C SER A 330 -28.69 -7.55 3.62
N PHE A 331 -27.38 -7.62 3.90
CA PHE A 331 -26.76 -8.78 4.55
C PHE A 331 -27.13 -8.88 6.05
N TYR A 332 -27.26 -7.75 6.74
CA TYR A 332 -27.71 -7.68 8.13
C TYR A 332 -29.14 -8.18 8.30
N ARG A 333 -30.05 -7.74 7.43
CA ARG A 333 -31.45 -8.15 7.44
C ARG A 333 -31.58 -9.63 7.07
N ASP A 334 -31.03 -9.99 5.91
CA ASP A 334 -31.16 -11.31 5.31
C ASP A 334 -29.78 -11.95 5.16
N ARG A 335 -29.39 -12.77 6.15
CA ARG A 335 -28.05 -13.38 6.28
C ARG A 335 -27.88 -14.59 5.36
N THR A 336 -28.19 -14.44 4.07
CA THR A 336 -28.00 -15.52 3.08
C THR A 336 -26.62 -15.41 2.43
N ARG A 337 -26.18 -16.53 1.83
CA ARG A 337 -24.92 -16.57 1.10
C ARG A 337 -24.92 -15.63 -0.11
N GLU A 338 -26.06 -15.41 -0.76
CA GLU A 338 -26.17 -14.44 -1.87
C GLU A 338 -25.96 -13.00 -1.39
N ARG A 339 -26.57 -12.61 -0.26
CA ARG A 339 -26.44 -11.24 0.27
C ARG A 339 -25.01 -10.96 0.74
N ALA A 340 -24.37 -11.91 1.42
CA ALA A 340 -22.96 -11.83 1.76
C ALA A 340 -22.07 -11.68 0.51
N ARG A 341 -22.36 -12.43 -0.56
CA ARG A 341 -21.63 -12.32 -1.83
C ARG A 341 -21.82 -10.96 -2.50
N ARG A 342 -23.05 -10.43 -2.52
CA ARG A 342 -23.33 -9.09 -3.05
C ARG A 342 -22.54 -8.02 -2.29
N MET A 343 -22.53 -8.09 -0.97
CA MET A 343 -21.76 -7.19 -0.12
C MET A 343 -20.25 -7.28 -0.38
N PHE A 344 -19.72 -8.51 -0.51
CA PHE A 344 -18.32 -8.74 -0.90
C PHE A 344 -17.99 -8.09 -2.24
N HIS A 345 -18.81 -8.26 -3.28
CA HIS A 345 -18.60 -7.60 -4.57
C HIS A 345 -18.73 -6.07 -4.50
N ALA A 346 -19.69 -5.54 -3.74
CA ALA A 346 -19.82 -4.11 -3.51
C ALA A 346 -18.55 -3.53 -2.87
N SER A 347 -17.95 -4.24 -1.90
CA SER A 347 -16.68 -3.84 -1.31
C SER A 347 -15.52 -3.86 -2.32
N LEU A 348 -15.47 -4.84 -3.22
CA LEU A 348 -14.45 -4.91 -4.29
C LEU A 348 -14.50 -3.69 -5.22
N LEU A 349 -15.71 -3.21 -5.53
CA LEU A 349 -15.92 -2.03 -6.37
C LEU A 349 -15.64 -0.72 -5.60
N TYR A 350 -16.02 -0.65 -4.32
CA TYR A 350 -15.87 0.54 -3.49
C TYR A 350 -14.43 1.07 -3.49
N LEU A 351 -13.45 0.23 -3.19
CA LEU A 351 -12.08 0.67 -2.97
C LEU A 351 -11.45 1.37 -4.20
N PRO A 352 -11.43 0.76 -5.41
CA PRO A 352 -10.86 1.43 -6.57
C PRO A 352 -11.61 2.71 -6.94
N VAL A 353 -12.95 2.73 -6.84
CA VAL A 353 -13.75 3.94 -7.15
C VAL A 353 -13.45 5.06 -6.15
N PHE A 354 -13.41 4.75 -4.86
CA PHE A 354 -13.08 5.70 -3.80
C PHE A 354 -11.69 6.30 -4.00
N MET A 355 -10.68 5.46 -4.25
CA MET A 355 -9.30 5.91 -4.49
C MET A 355 -9.18 6.76 -5.76
N SER A 356 -9.83 6.37 -6.86
CA SER A 356 -9.84 7.15 -8.10
C SER A 356 -10.50 8.52 -7.90
N GLY A 357 -11.66 8.58 -7.23
CA GLY A 357 -12.31 9.84 -6.91
C GLY A 357 -11.41 10.73 -6.03
N PHE A 358 -10.74 10.16 -5.04
CA PHE A 358 -9.84 10.89 -4.15
C PHE A 358 -8.67 11.52 -4.94
N LEU A 359 -8.10 10.78 -5.89
CA LEU A 359 -7.03 11.28 -6.75
C LEU A 359 -7.49 12.36 -7.73
N ILE A 360 -8.67 12.19 -8.35
CA ILE A 360 -9.23 13.14 -9.33
C ILE A 360 -9.55 14.47 -8.66
N HIS A 361 -10.14 14.41 -7.47
CA HIS A 361 -10.61 15.60 -6.75
C HIS A 361 -9.58 16.18 -5.78
N ARG A 362 -8.35 15.66 -5.76
CA ARG A 362 -7.28 16.11 -4.88
C ARG A 362 -6.96 17.59 -5.11
N HIS A 363 -6.99 18.39 -4.05
CA HIS A 363 -6.47 19.74 -4.08
C HIS A 363 -4.95 19.72 -3.95
N SER A 364 -4.27 20.26 -4.96
CA SER A 364 -2.87 20.65 -4.86
C SER A 364 -2.78 21.78 -3.84
N ASN A 365 -1.88 21.66 -2.86
CA ASN A 365 -1.76 22.49 -1.64
C ASN A 365 -1.51 24.01 -1.85
N SER A 366 -1.75 24.57 -3.04
CA SER A 366 -1.54 26.00 -3.31
C SER A 366 -2.55 26.92 -2.62
N LYS A 367 -3.76 26.42 -2.30
CA LYS A 367 -4.80 27.27 -1.69
C LYS A 367 -4.65 27.46 -0.19
N GLN A 368 -4.07 26.50 0.52
CA GLN A 368 -3.90 26.56 1.97
C GLN A 368 -2.82 27.58 2.36
N PHE A 369 -1.72 27.64 1.60
CA PHE A 369 -0.70 28.69 1.79
C PHE A 369 -1.26 30.09 1.47
N SER A 370 -2.12 30.25 0.46
CA SER A 370 -2.70 31.55 0.12
C SER A 370 -3.77 32.00 1.10
N GLU A 371 -4.60 31.11 1.66
CA GLU A 371 -5.62 31.49 2.63
C GLU A 371 -5.06 31.74 4.02
N ASP A 372 -4.05 30.99 4.47
CA ASP A 372 -3.39 31.26 5.75
C ASP A 372 -2.57 32.56 5.68
N ASN A 373 -1.85 32.81 4.57
CA ASN A 373 -1.20 34.11 4.35
C ASN A 373 -2.20 35.25 4.20
N ALA A 374 -3.35 35.04 3.55
CA ALA A 374 -4.39 36.07 3.45
C ALA A 374 -5.03 36.36 4.81
N LYS A 375 -5.25 35.35 5.65
CA LYS A 375 -5.79 35.51 7.01
C LYS A 375 -4.78 36.19 7.93
N ASP A 376 -3.49 35.85 7.83
CA ASP A 376 -2.43 36.52 8.59
C ASP A 376 -2.19 37.95 8.11
N PHE A 377 -2.26 38.22 6.81
CA PHE A 377 -2.17 39.57 6.25
C PHE A 377 -3.37 40.44 6.63
N VAL A 378 -4.58 39.89 6.62
CA VAL A 378 -5.80 40.59 7.07
C VAL A 378 -5.77 40.83 8.59
N LYS A 379 -5.18 39.93 9.39
CA LYS A 379 -4.97 40.14 10.83
C LYS A 379 -3.95 41.25 11.13
N SER A 380 -2.91 41.39 10.31
CA SER A 380 -1.91 42.46 10.46
C SER A 380 -2.36 43.81 9.90
N ALA A 381 -3.38 43.86 9.04
CA ALA A 381 -3.80 45.09 8.33
C ALA A 381 -4.93 45.87 9.01
N SER A 382 -5.34 45.55 10.24
CA SER A 382 -6.43 46.26 10.93
C SER A 382 -5.92 47.14 12.09
N PRO A 383 -5.62 48.43 11.88
CA PRO A 383 -5.42 49.39 12.97
C PRO A 383 -6.76 50.06 13.31
N GLY A 384 -7.23 49.88 14.54
CA GLY A 384 -8.48 50.50 14.97
C GLY A 384 -8.74 50.35 16.46
N LYS A 385 -8.01 51.12 17.28
CA LYS A 385 -8.56 51.57 18.56
C LYS A 385 -8.40 53.08 18.65
N ALA A 386 -9.57 53.71 18.68
CA ALA A 386 -9.78 55.12 18.84
C ALA A 386 -9.11 55.66 20.10
N LEU A 387 -8.61 56.88 19.96
CA LEU A 387 -8.23 57.79 21.02
C LEU A 387 -9.45 58.10 21.89
N GLU A 388 -9.37 57.82 23.18
CA GLU A 388 -10.06 58.62 24.19
C GLU A 388 -9.00 59.19 25.13
N LEU A 389 -8.98 60.52 25.16
CA LEU A 389 -8.25 61.38 26.08
C LEU A 389 -8.97 61.32 27.43
N ASP A 390 -8.24 61.12 28.53
CA ASP A 390 -8.60 61.75 29.78
C ASP A 390 -7.35 62.07 30.61
N ASP A 391 -7.25 63.34 30.97
CA ASP A 391 -6.23 63.99 31.78
C ASP A 391 -6.35 63.56 33.25
N ASN A 392 -5.20 63.36 33.93
CA ASN A 392 -4.86 64.09 35.15
C ASN A 392 -3.55 63.59 35.80
N ASN A 393 -2.73 64.57 36.18
CA ASN A 393 -1.49 64.51 36.96
C ASN A 393 -1.64 63.78 38.31
N ASP A 394 -0.59 63.05 38.74
CA ASP A 394 0.23 63.47 39.90
C ASP A 394 1.42 62.53 40.18
N ASP A 395 2.39 63.15 40.85
CA ASP A 395 3.78 62.78 41.15
C ASP A 395 4.10 61.42 41.78
N GLN A 396 5.33 60.98 41.47
CA GLN A 396 6.30 60.22 42.29
C GLN A 396 5.84 58.96 43.06
N ASN A 397 6.50 57.82 42.79
CA ASN A 397 7.50 57.22 43.70
C ASN A 397 7.94 55.83 43.19
N ILE A 398 9.24 55.67 42.97
CA ILE A 398 9.90 54.41 42.65
C ILE A 398 9.81 53.49 43.88
N LYS A 399 8.96 52.45 43.82
CA LYS A 399 9.03 51.30 44.72
C LYS A 399 8.85 49.99 43.97
N ALA A 400 9.94 49.23 43.94
CA ALA A 400 10.02 47.85 43.50
C ALA A 400 8.92 47.00 44.16
N LYS A 401 8.01 46.44 43.35
CA LYS A 401 7.07 45.39 43.76
C LYS A 401 7.50 44.06 43.15
N ARG A 402 7.92 43.17 44.05
CA ARG A 402 8.16 41.74 43.84
C ARG A 402 7.00 41.09 43.05
N PRO A 403 7.26 40.20 42.08
CA PRO A 403 6.19 39.42 41.47
C PRO A 403 5.62 38.42 42.48
N TYR A 404 4.31 38.28 42.41
CA TYR A 404 3.47 37.39 43.20
C TYR A 404 3.95 35.93 43.09
N ARG A 405 4.22 35.31 44.25
CA ARG A 405 4.48 33.88 44.40
C ARG A 405 3.15 33.14 44.34
N THR A 406 2.76 32.64 43.15
CA THR A 406 1.68 31.66 43.06
C THR A 406 2.27 30.27 43.24
N GLN A 407 1.81 29.61 44.31
CA GLN A 407 2.13 28.26 44.76
C GLN A 407 2.35 27.23 43.63
N ALA A 408 3.49 26.54 43.72
CA ALA A 408 3.78 25.32 42.99
C ALA A 408 2.71 24.25 43.31
N ARG A 409 2.05 23.75 42.26
CA ARG A 409 1.26 22.52 42.33
C ARG A 409 2.17 21.33 41.96
N PRO A 410 2.09 20.19 42.67
CA PRO A 410 2.92 19.02 42.40
C PRO A 410 2.60 18.39 41.03
N PRO A 411 3.53 17.63 40.42
CA PRO A 411 3.28 16.95 39.17
C PRO A 411 2.33 15.77 39.42
N VAL A 412 1.04 15.97 39.16
CA VAL A 412 0.08 14.86 39.11
C VAL A 412 0.19 14.23 37.74
N ALA A 413 0.82 13.05 37.72
CA ALA A 413 0.74 12.11 36.64
C ALA A 413 -0.72 11.67 36.43
N TYR A 414 -1.25 11.92 35.23
CA TYR A 414 -2.36 11.19 34.63
C TYR A 414 -1.93 10.92 33.19
N ALA A 415 -1.41 9.72 32.92
CA ALA A 415 -2.17 8.58 32.44
C ALA A 415 -2.65 8.79 30.99
N SER A 416 -1.87 8.19 30.09
CA SER A 416 -2.26 7.59 28.82
C SER A 416 -3.76 7.66 28.51
N VAL A 417 -4.15 8.66 27.70
CA VAL A 417 -5.46 8.67 27.05
C VAL A 417 -5.30 7.88 25.75
N ALA A 418 -5.71 6.62 25.79
CA ALA A 418 -5.92 5.80 24.61
C ALA A 418 -6.95 6.45 23.66
N PRO A 419 -6.76 6.42 22.33
CA PRO A 419 -7.62 7.13 21.38
C PRO A 419 -8.95 6.40 21.06
N PHE A 420 -9.46 5.53 21.95
CA PHE A 420 -10.64 4.71 21.67
C PHE A 420 -11.66 4.73 22.82
N PRO A 421 -12.60 5.68 22.85
CA PRO A 421 -13.53 5.84 23.98
C PRO A 421 -14.75 4.88 23.97
N PHE A 422 -14.72 3.74 23.26
CA PHE A 422 -15.93 2.90 23.08
C PHE A 422 -15.74 1.38 23.26
N LEU A 423 -14.70 0.95 23.96
CA LEU A 423 -14.63 -0.45 24.41
C LEU A 423 -15.35 -0.57 25.77
N PRO A 424 -16.38 -1.42 25.93
CA PRO A 424 -16.89 -1.72 27.27
C PRO A 424 -15.77 -2.39 28.08
N ALA A 425 -15.56 -1.92 29.32
CA ALA A 425 -14.56 -2.47 30.22
C ALA A 425 -14.81 -3.97 30.46
N PRO A 426 -13.76 -4.82 30.50
CA PRO A 426 -13.93 -6.24 30.75
C PRO A 426 -14.43 -6.47 32.20
N SER A 427 -15.62 -7.04 32.34
CA SER A 427 -16.13 -7.52 33.62
C SER A 427 -15.47 -8.86 33.95
N TYR A 428 -14.57 -8.87 34.93
CA TYR A 428 -14.04 -10.09 35.52
C TYR A 428 -15.00 -10.55 36.62
N ASN A 429 -15.95 -11.41 36.29
CA ASN A 429 -16.60 -12.26 37.28
C ASN A 429 -15.83 -13.58 37.31
N PHE A 430 -15.17 -13.85 38.44
CA PHE A 430 -14.72 -15.19 38.80
C PHE A 430 -15.65 -15.72 39.91
N PRO A 431 -15.84 -17.05 39.99
CA PRO A 431 -16.92 -17.69 40.74
C PRO A 431 -16.89 -17.45 42.25
#